data_AF-A0A834Z0R2-F1
#
_entry.id   AF-A0A834Z0R2-F1
#
_cell.length_a   1.000
_cell.length_b   1.000
_cell.length_c   1.000
_cell.angle_alpha   90.00
_cell.angle_beta   90.00
_cell.angle_gamma   90.00
#
_symmetry.space_group_name_H-M   'P 1'
#
loop_
_entity.id
_entity.type
_entity.pdbx_description
1 polymer ?
#
loop_
_entity_poly.entity_id
_entity_poly.type
_entity_poly.pdbx_seq_one_letter_code
_entity_poly.pdbx_strand_id
1 'polypeptide(L)'
;MAGILGKHLGSEWGSKVIFYRQRQGSGSACRSLYGGFVKWVMGIFESGIVKDASGSDSITVQLANEAHWDDLLIIIAVVSSRQKETSSTTGMSESVETSTLLHHRIINCIEKWNRSEGTPQVAYTFDAGPTQFLVLRLLFFFPPHPDTELNSYVLGDKSILQDAGIEAMKDVEALLPPPEIKDNIPTQKYKGDVSYFICTRPGRGPVLFNDESKSLLHPKTGLPK
;
A
#
# COMPACT_ATOMS: atom_id res chain seq x y z
N MET A 1 -15.09 -1.49 -11.19
CA MET A 1 -16.36 -1.36 -11.95
C MET A 1 -16.11 -0.99 -13.42
N ALA A 2 -15.39 0.09 -13.72
CA ALA A 2 -15.11 0.52 -15.10
C ALA A 2 -14.35 -0.52 -15.95
N GLY A 3 -13.38 -1.25 -15.37
CA GLY A 3 -12.66 -2.32 -16.08
C GLY A 3 -13.54 -3.52 -16.47
N ILE A 4 -14.56 -3.85 -15.68
CA ILE A 4 -15.51 -4.94 -15.95
C ILE A 4 -16.52 -4.50 -17.02
N LEU A 5 -17.08 -3.30 -16.88
CA LEU A 5 -18.05 -2.71 -17.82
C LEU A 5 -17.44 -2.50 -19.22
N GLY A 6 -16.20 -2.01 -19.31
CA GLY A 6 -15.54 -1.76 -20.59
C GLY A 6 -15.29 -3.02 -21.43
N LYS A 7 -15.25 -4.20 -20.80
CA LYS A 7 -15.12 -5.50 -21.48
C LYS A 7 -16.47 -6.14 -21.78
N HIS A 8 -17.44 -6.04 -20.86
CA HIS A 8 -18.78 -6.61 -21.03
C HIS A 8 -19.59 -5.90 -22.13
N LEU A 9 -19.36 -4.61 -22.33
CA LEU A 9 -20.01 -3.79 -23.37
C LEU A 9 -19.30 -3.86 -24.74
N GLY A 10 -18.36 -4.80 -24.94
CA GLY A 10 -17.62 -4.98 -26.18
C GLY A 10 -16.38 -4.06 -26.33
N SER A 11 -15.45 -4.46 -27.21
CA SER A 11 -14.16 -3.81 -27.49
C SER A 11 -14.24 -2.38 -28.07
N GLU A 12 -15.43 -1.77 -28.11
CA GLU A 12 -15.63 -0.41 -28.62
C GLU A 12 -15.11 0.66 -27.67
N TRP A 13 -14.96 0.34 -26.38
CA TRP A 13 -14.38 1.26 -25.41
C TRP A 13 -12.85 1.15 -25.45
N GLY A 14 -12.21 1.99 -26.26
CA GLY A 14 -10.75 2.14 -26.25
C GLY A 14 -10.21 2.49 -24.86
N SER A 15 -8.95 2.16 -24.59
CA SER A 15 -8.28 2.30 -23.28
C SER A 15 -8.46 3.70 -22.65
N LYS A 16 -8.57 4.74 -23.48
CA LYS A 16 -8.84 6.12 -23.09
C LYS A 16 -10.18 6.31 -22.38
N VAL A 17 -11.24 5.61 -22.79
CA VAL A 17 -12.56 5.81 -22.18
C VAL A 17 -12.68 5.08 -20.84
N ILE A 18 -12.05 3.91 -20.71
CA ILE A 18 -11.91 3.20 -19.44
C ILE A 18 -11.13 4.07 -18.44
N PHE A 19 -10.03 4.68 -18.89
CA PHE A 19 -9.27 5.66 -18.10
C PHE A 19 -10.16 6.83 -17.61
N TYR A 20 -10.90 7.47 -18.52
CA TYR A 20 -11.72 8.64 -18.18
C TYR A 20 -12.77 8.31 -17.12
N ARG A 21 -13.44 7.16 -17.25
CA ARG A 21 -14.44 6.68 -16.28
C ARG A 21 -13.81 6.33 -14.93
N GLN A 22 -12.62 5.70 -14.92
CA GLN A 22 -11.89 5.43 -13.68
C GLN A 22 -11.55 6.74 -12.97
N ARG A 23 -11.00 7.73 -13.70
CA ARG A 23 -10.63 9.05 -13.17
C ARG A 23 -11.83 9.81 -12.60
N GLN A 24 -12.96 9.82 -13.31
CA GLN A 24 -14.19 10.52 -12.88
C GLN A 24 -14.82 9.86 -11.64
N GLY A 25 -14.70 8.54 -11.48
CA GLY A 25 -15.14 7.86 -10.26
C GLY A 25 -14.20 8.09 -9.08
N SER A 26 -12.89 7.96 -9.31
CA SER A 26 -11.83 8.27 -8.34
C SER A 26 -10.51 8.56 -9.08
N GLY A 27 -9.93 9.74 -8.86
CA GLY A 27 -8.73 10.18 -9.57
C GLY A 27 -7.56 9.19 -9.53
N SER A 28 -7.37 8.47 -8.41
CA SER A 28 -6.31 7.46 -8.27
C SER A 28 -6.61 6.13 -8.97
N ALA A 29 -7.88 5.77 -9.17
CA ALA A 29 -8.29 4.49 -9.75
C ALA A 29 -7.78 4.29 -11.18
N CYS A 30 -7.50 5.40 -11.90
CA CYS A 30 -6.93 5.33 -13.24
C CYS A 30 -5.52 4.70 -13.28
N ARG A 31 -4.76 4.75 -12.17
CA ARG A 31 -3.42 4.15 -12.07
C ARG A 31 -3.46 2.63 -11.90
N SER A 32 -4.56 2.09 -11.39
CA SER A 32 -4.75 0.64 -11.23
C SER A 32 -5.10 -0.09 -12.54
N LEU A 33 -5.01 0.57 -13.70
CA LEU A 33 -5.19 -0.07 -15.01
C LEU A 33 -3.98 -0.90 -15.44
N TYR A 34 -2.81 -0.61 -14.88
CA TYR A 34 -1.55 -1.31 -15.18
C TYR A 34 -0.92 -1.80 -13.87
N GLY A 35 -0.07 -2.82 -13.97
CA GLY A 35 0.76 -3.30 -12.87
C GLY A 35 2.08 -2.53 -12.76
N GLY A 36 2.84 -2.79 -11.70
CA GLY A 36 4.14 -2.18 -11.48
C GLY A 36 4.06 -0.67 -11.20
N PHE A 37 4.96 0.10 -11.81
CA PHE A 37 5.09 1.54 -11.59
C PHE A 37 4.28 2.31 -12.63
N VAL A 38 3.37 3.15 -12.15
CA VAL A 38 2.38 3.81 -13.01
C VAL A 38 2.32 5.29 -12.74
N LYS A 39 2.42 6.10 -13.80
CA LYS A 39 2.27 7.55 -13.77
C LYS A 39 0.92 7.95 -14.30
N TRP A 40 0.22 8.81 -13.58
CA TRP A 40 -0.89 9.58 -14.14
C TRP A 40 -0.36 10.93 -14.63
N VAL A 41 -0.53 11.20 -15.92
CA VAL A 41 -0.28 12.50 -16.54
C VAL A 41 -1.58 13.29 -16.47
N MET A 42 -1.57 14.44 -15.78
CA MET A 42 -2.79 15.22 -15.56
C MET A 42 -3.33 15.90 -16.83
N GLY A 43 -2.46 16.21 -17.80
CA GLY A 43 -2.75 17.02 -18.98
C GLY A 43 -2.05 18.39 -18.92
N ILE A 44 -2.14 19.19 -19.98
CA ILE A 44 -1.59 20.55 -20.07
C ILE A 44 -2.62 21.54 -19.51
N PHE A 45 -2.22 22.23 -18.44
CA PHE A 45 -2.92 23.41 -17.92
C PHE A 45 -2.10 24.64 -18.29
N GLU A 46 -2.70 25.58 -19.00
CA GLU A 46 -2.08 26.87 -19.28
C GLU A 46 -2.98 27.99 -18.74
N SER A 47 -2.41 28.87 -17.91
CA SER A 47 -3.12 30.02 -17.32
C SER A 47 -4.42 29.67 -16.59
N GLY A 48 -4.47 28.51 -15.93
CA GLY A 48 -5.64 28.05 -15.17
C GLY A 48 -6.79 27.48 -16.01
N ILE A 49 -6.60 27.35 -17.33
CA ILE A 49 -7.60 26.79 -18.25
C ILE A 49 -7.07 25.45 -18.80
N VAL A 50 -7.94 24.43 -18.79
CA VAL A 50 -7.68 23.14 -19.43
C VAL A 50 -7.54 23.38 -20.92
N LYS A 51 -6.36 23.10 -21.49
CA LYS A 51 -6.07 23.40 -22.91
C LYS A 51 -6.91 22.57 -23.87
N ASP A 52 -7.31 21.37 -23.44
CA ASP A 52 -8.22 20.48 -24.15
C ASP A 52 -9.41 20.11 -23.25
N ALA A 53 -10.57 20.71 -23.51
CA ALA A 53 -11.80 20.45 -22.75
C ALA A 53 -12.27 18.98 -22.80
N SER A 54 -11.76 18.18 -23.74
CA SER A 54 -12.04 16.74 -23.80
C SER A 54 -11.24 15.92 -22.76
N GLY A 55 -10.19 16.50 -22.16
CA GLY A 55 -9.31 15.84 -21.22
C GLY A 55 -8.51 14.69 -21.83
N SER A 56 -8.28 14.71 -23.14
CA SER A 56 -7.65 13.61 -23.89
C SER A 56 -6.15 13.47 -23.65
N ASP A 57 -5.54 14.49 -23.05
CA ASP A 57 -4.15 14.59 -22.63
C ASP A 57 -3.92 14.09 -21.19
N SER A 58 -5.00 13.87 -20.44
CA SER A 58 -4.97 13.16 -19.17
C SER A 58 -4.89 11.66 -19.46
N ILE A 59 -3.77 11.02 -19.14
CA ILE A 59 -3.54 9.59 -19.45
C ILE A 59 -2.78 8.89 -18.33
N THR A 60 -2.99 7.57 -18.22
CA THR A 60 -2.16 6.70 -17.38
C THR A 60 -1.09 6.04 -18.25
N VAL A 61 0.16 6.11 -17.81
CA VAL A 61 1.32 5.49 -18.48
C VAL A 61 1.98 4.53 -17.50
N GLN A 62 2.16 3.28 -17.92
CA GLN A 62 3.02 2.33 -17.22
C GLN A 62 4.48 2.73 -17.46
N LEU A 63 5.22 3.02 -16.40
CA LEU A 63 6.64 3.34 -16.45
C LEU A 63 7.49 2.07 -16.46
N ALA A 64 7.11 1.10 -15.63
CA ALA A 64 7.76 -0.19 -15.51
C ALA A 64 6.76 -1.25 -15.05
N ASN A 65 6.96 -2.50 -15.46
CA ASN A 65 6.12 -3.61 -15.02
C ASN A 65 6.47 -4.05 -13.59
N GLU A 66 5.70 -4.99 -13.06
CA GLU A 66 5.90 -5.54 -11.71
C GLU A 66 7.27 -6.21 -11.53
N ALA A 67 7.80 -6.83 -12.58
CA ALA A 67 9.07 -7.55 -12.56
C ALA A 67 10.31 -6.63 -12.64
N HIS A 68 10.12 -5.32 -12.81
CA HIS A 68 11.23 -4.38 -12.90
C HIS A 68 12.00 -4.25 -11.58
N TRP A 69 11.32 -4.50 -10.45
CA TRP A 69 11.90 -4.36 -9.12
C TRP A 69 11.32 -5.43 -8.17
N ASP A 70 11.71 -6.68 -8.39
CA ASP A 70 11.23 -7.84 -7.60
C ASP A 70 11.62 -7.77 -6.12
N ASP A 71 12.74 -7.11 -5.81
CA ASP A 71 13.22 -6.89 -4.44
C ASP A 71 12.39 -5.83 -3.69
N LEU A 72 11.51 -5.09 -4.37
CA LEU A 72 10.70 -4.06 -3.73
C LEU A 72 9.61 -4.71 -2.88
N LEU A 73 9.70 -4.49 -1.58
CA LEU A 73 8.68 -4.88 -0.61
C LEU A 73 7.79 -3.69 -0.28
N ILE A 74 6.54 -3.96 0.09
CA ILE A 74 5.59 -2.95 0.56
C ILE A 74 5.03 -3.46 1.88
N ILE A 75 5.23 -2.70 2.94
CA ILE A 75 4.67 -2.99 4.26
C ILE A 75 3.69 -1.90 4.63
N ILE A 76 2.46 -2.30 4.94
CA ILE A 76 1.39 -1.41 5.38
C ILE A 76 1.14 -1.71 6.85
N ALA A 77 1.43 -0.74 7.72
CA ALA A 77 1.11 -0.82 9.14
C ALA A 77 -0.35 -0.39 9.34
N VAL A 78 -1.23 -1.33 9.69
CA VAL A 78 -2.64 -1.01 9.98
C VAL A 78 -2.75 -0.68 11.45
N VAL A 79 -3.10 0.57 11.71
CA VAL A 79 -3.22 1.14 13.05
C VAL A 79 -4.67 1.03 13.49
N SER A 80 -4.89 0.77 14.78
CA SER A 80 -6.22 0.76 15.38
C SER A 80 -6.78 2.19 15.37
N SER A 81 -7.43 2.59 14.28
CA SER A 81 -8.32 3.74 14.26
C SER A 81 -9.75 3.25 14.34
N ARG A 82 -10.52 3.73 15.33
CA ARG A 82 -11.99 3.75 15.20
C ARG A 82 -12.33 4.27 13.80
N GLN A 83 -13.30 3.61 13.17
CA GLN A 83 -13.70 3.76 11.78
C GLN A 83 -13.44 5.17 11.22
N LYS A 84 -12.78 5.24 10.05
CA LYS A 84 -12.54 6.48 9.33
C LYS A 84 -13.90 7.06 8.90
N GLU A 85 -14.44 8.01 9.67
CA GLU A 85 -15.72 8.67 9.34
C GLU A 85 -15.58 9.75 8.26
N THR A 86 -14.35 10.10 7.85
CA THR A 86 -14.10 11.18 6.91
C THR A 86 -13.60 10.68 5.54
N SER A 87 -14.19 11.25 4.48
CA SER A 87 -13.84 10.95 3.08
C SER A 87 -12.40 11.35 2.76
N SER A 88 -11.77 10.69 1.77
CA SER A 88 -10.35 10.91 1.41
C SER A 88 -9.98 12.39 1.13
N THR A 89 -10.92 13.19 0.63
CA THR A 89 -10.69 14.61 0.32
C THR A 89 -10.56 15.48 1.58
N THR A 90 -11.35 15.20 2.61
CA THR A 90 -11.30 15.89 3.91
C THR A 90 -10.20 15.30 4.81
N GLY A 91 -10.04 13.98 4.77
CA GLY A 91 -9.07 13.25 5.58
C GLY A 91 -7.62 13.57 5.25
N MET A 92 -7.25 13.93 4.01
CA MET A 92 -5.87 14.33 3.68
C MET A 92 -5.45 15.64 4.37
N SER A 93 -6.39 16.57 4.57
CA SER A 93 -6.13 17.83 5.27
C SER A 93 -6.10 17.64 6.79
N GLU A 94 -7.00 16.80 7.33
CA GLU A 94 -7.15 16.57 8.78
C GLU A 94 -6.16 15.52 9.36
N SER A 95 -5.62 14.61 8.52
CA SER A 95 -4.65 13.58 8.97
C SER A 95 -3.30 14.18 9.38
N VAL A 96 -3.01 15.41 8.98
CA VAL A 96 -1.82 16.16 9.41
C VAL A 96 -1.96 16.63 10.86
N GLU A 97 -3.17 16.83 11.38
CA GLU A 97 -3.40 17.52 12.65
C GLU A 97 -3.72 16.60 13.84
N THR A 98 -4.29 15.41 13.65
CA THR A 98 -4.92 14.65 14.76
C THR A 98 -4.27 13.32 15.14
N SER A 99 -3.27 12.83 14.40
CA SER A 99 -2.58 11.56 14.72
C SER A 99 -1.07 11.75 14.82
N THR A 100 -0.63 12.51 15.82
CA THR A 100 0.75 13.00 15.90
C THR A 100 1.75 12.02 16.50
N LEU A 101 1.34 11.04 17.32
CA LEU A 101 2.32 10.24 18.07
C LEU A 101 2.82 8.99 17.33
N LEU A 102 1.95 8.23 16.66
CA LEU A 102 2.37 6.98 16.01
C LEU A 102 3.09 7.22 14.68
N HIS A 103 2.54 8.10 13.84
CA HIS A 103 3.18 8.48 12.58
C HIS A 103 4.58 9.04 12.85
N HIS A 104 4.71 9.91 13.85
CA HIS A 104 6.01 10.41 14.27
C HIS A 104 6.95 9.30 14.77
N ARG A 105 6.45 8.25 15.45
CA ARG A 105 7.26 7.10 15.87
C ARG A 105 7.79 6.30 14.69
N ILE A 106 6.95 5.96 13.71
CA ILE A 106 7.34 5.20 12.51
C ILE A 106 8.31 6.04 11.66
N ILE A 107 8.00 7.32 11.43
CA ILE A 107 8.86 8.25 10.68
C ILE A 107 10.21 8.39 11.37
N ASN A 108 10.24 8.64 12.67
CA ASN A 108 11.50 8.78 13.43
C ASN A 108 12.33 7.49 13.42
N CYS A 109 11.69 6.31 13.46
CA CYS A 109 12.37 5.03 13.30
C CYS A 109 13.08 4.95 11.94
N ILE A 110 12.36 5.30 10.86
CA ILE A 110 12.89 5.23 9.49
C ILE A 110 13.98 6.28 9.25
N GLU A 111 13.80 7.50 9.73
CA GLU A 111 14.80 8.57 9.61
C GLU A 111 16.09 8.24 10.38
N LYS A 112 15.97 7.67 11.60
CA LYS A 112 17.14 7.23 12.38
C LYS A 112 17.92 6.14 11.64
N TRP A 113 17.20 5.20 11.04
CA TRP A 113 17.83 4.14 10.25
C TRP A 113 18.53 4.69 9.00
N ASN A 114 17.85 5.48 8.18
CA ASN A 114 18.48 6.10 7.00
C ASN A 114 19.72 6.94 7.38
N ARG A 115 19.68 7.60 8.56
CA ARG A 115 20.81 8.37 9.08
C ARG A 115 21.95 7.47 9.55
N SER A 116 21.68 6.33 10.18
CA SER A 116 22.72 5.40 10.66
C SER A 116 23.48 4.73 9.52
N GLU A 117 22.78 4.38 8.43
CA GLU A 117 23.38 3.76 7.25
C GLU A 117 24.07 4.76 6.30
N GLY A 118 23.89 6.07 6.54
CA GLY A 118 24.44 7.15 5.71
C GLY A 118 23.86 7.24 4.29
N THR A 119 22.97 6.33 3.92
CA THR A 119 22.27 6.27 2.62
C THR A 119 20.80 5.87 2.84
N PRO A 120 19.84 6.40 2.05
CA PRO A 120 18.44 6.02 2.19
C PRO A 120 18.24 4.53 1.87
N GLN A 121 17.92 3.73 2.89
CA GLN A 121 17.56 2.32 2.76
C GLN A 121 16.04 2.13 2.66
N VAL A 122 15.29 3.03 3.30
CA VAL A 122 13.83 2.96 3.36
C VAL A 122 13.19 4.30 3.05
N ALA A 123 12.16 4.27 2.22
CA ALA A 123 11.22 5.37 2.07
C ALA A 123 9.94 5.04 2.86
N TYR A 124 9.34 6.05 3.47
CA TYR A 124 7.98 5.93 3.98
C TYR A 124 7.06 6.79 3.14
N THR A 125 5.88 6.26 2.87
CA THR A 125 4.73 7.05 2.45
C THR A 125 3.58 6.60 3.33
N PHE A 126 2.56 7.45 3.50
CA PHE A 126 1.34 7.06 4.22
C PHE A 126 0.54 5.97 3.47
N ASP A 127 1.05 5.44 2.35
CA ASP A 127 0.45 4.36 1.56
C ASP A 127 1.36 3.14 1.29
N ALA A 128 2.69 3.22 1.49
CA ALA A 128 3.64 2.11 1.30
C ALA A 128 5.09 2.56 1.53
N GLY A 129 5.90 1.71 2.18
CA GLY A 129 7.36 1.87 2.28
C GLY A 129 8.09 0.52 2.15
N PRO A 130 9.37 0.48 1.69
CA PRO A 130 10.01 -0.77 1.34
C PRO A 130 11.06 -1.32 2.31
N THR A 131 11.38 -2.59 2.06
CA THR A 131 12.49 -3.46 2.51
C THR A 131 12.19 -4.49 3.61
N GLN A 132 12.93 -5.61 3.56
CA GLN A 132 12.82 -6.76 4.45
C GLN A 132 13.37 -6.48 5.85
N PHE A 133 14.47 -5.72 5.93
CA PHE A 133 15.03 -5.24 7.19
C PHE A 133 14.07 -4.31 7.95
N LEU A 134 13.14 -3.67 7.23
CA LEU A 134 12.06 -2.91 7.83
C LEU A 134 11.10 -3.80 8.61
N VAL A 135 10.82 -5.03 8.14
CA VAL A 135 9.92 -5.97 8.88
C VAL A 135 10.49 -6.30 10.25
N LEU A 136 11.77 -6.66 10.34
CA LEU A 136 12.41 -6.99 11.62
C LEU A 136 12.39 -5.80 12.58
N ARG A 137 12.72 -4.60 12.09
CA ARG A 137 12.70 -3.38 12.89
C ARG A 137 11.29 -3.01 13.33
N LEU A 138 10.30 -3.11 12.44
CA LEU A 138 8.91 -2.84 12.76
C LEU A 138 8.37 -3.84 13.79
N LEU A 139 8.65 -5.13 13.65
CA LEU A 139 8.25 -6.15 14.64
C LEU A 139 8.95 -5.95 15.99
N PHE A 140 10.19 -5.45 16.00
CA PHE A 140 10.90 -5.11 17.22
C PHE A 140 10.28 -3.90 17.95
N PHE A 141 9.97 -2.81 17.22
CA PHE A 141 9.38 -1.60 17.81
C PHE A 141 7.87 -1.75 18.10
N PHE A 142 7.16 -2.53 17.29
CA PHE A 142 5.71 -2.76 17.36
C PHE A 142 5.42 -4.27 17.41
N PRO A 143 5.76 -4.95 18.51
CA PRO A 143 5.48 -6.38 18.64
C PRO A 143 3.97 -6.62 18.84
N PRO A 144 3.44 -7.77 18.39
CA PRO A 144 2.08 -8.20 18.69
C PRO A 144 1.82 -8.42 20.19
N HIS A 145 0.55 -8.57 20.58
CA HIS A 145 0.22 -9.08 21.91
C HIS A 145 0.67 -10.56 22.03
N PRO A 146 1.01 -11.09 23.22
CA PRO A 146 1.47 -12.48 23.34
C PRO A 146 0.36 -13.47 22.96
N ASP A 147 -0.89 -13.06 23.13
CA ASP A 147 -2.08 -13.84 22.75
C ASP A 147 -2.43 -13.69 21.25
N THR A 148 -1.72 -12.84 20.50
CA THR A 148 -1.92 -12.66 19.07
C THR A 148 -1.03 -13.61 18.28
N GLU A 149 -1.64 -14.43 17.44
CA GLU A 149 -0.89 -15.27 16.51
C GLU A 149 -0.16 -14.43 15.46
N LEU A 150 1.11 -14.75 15.19
CA LEU A 150 1.90 -14.04 14.18
C LEU A 150 1.23 -14.05 12.79
N ASN A 151 0.51 -15.13 12.47
CA ASN A 151 -0.21 -15.30 11.20
C ASN A 151 -1.43 -14.39 11.05
N SER A 152 -2.01 -13.89 12.15
CA SER A 152 -3.08 -12.89 12.13
C SER A 152 -2.51 -11.47 12.24
N TYR A 153 -1.29 -11.33 12.76
CA TYR A 153 -0.58 -10.06 12.87
C TYR A 153 0.14 -9.64 11.59
N VAL A 154 0.60 -10.58 10.76
CA VAL A 154 1.26 -10.30 9.48
C VAL A 154 0.49 -11.00 8.36
N LEU A 155 -0.17 -10.19 7.53
CA LEU A 155 -1.02 -10.63 6.43
C LEU A 155 -0.34 -10.44 5.07
N GLY A 156 -0.86 -11.12 4.05
CA GLY A 156 -0.36 -11.03 2.68
C GLY A 156 0.81 -11.99 2.44
N ASP A 157 1.92 -11.46 1.93
CA ASP A 157 3.08 -12.23 1.53
C ASP A 157 3.93 -12.65 2.74
N LYS A 158 3.73 -13.90 3.18
CA LYS A 158 4.40 -14.47 4.35
C LYS A 158 5.83 -14.91 4.11
N SER A 159 6.27 -15.02 2.84
CA SER A 159 7.65 -15.36 2.53
C SER A 159 8.63 -14.36 3.16
N ILE A 160 8.20 -13.11 3.32
CA ILE A 160 8.99 -12.03 3.90
C ILE A 160 9.37 -12.31 5.37
N LEU A 161 8.51 -13.00 6.13
CA LEU A 161 8.84 -13.43 7.49
C LEU A 161 9.91 -14.52 7.48
N GLN A 162 9.78 -15.48 6.56
CA GLN A 162 10.74 -16.58 6.41
C GLN A 162 12.09 -16.07 5.95
N ASP A 163 12.11 -15.18 4.96
CA ASP A 163 13.32 -14.51 4.48
C ASP A 163 14.01 -13.76 5.62
N ALA A 164 13.22 -13.16 6.52
CA ALA A 164 13.69 -12.45 7.71
C ALA A 164 14.07 -13.36 8.89
N GLY A 165 13.90 -14.69 8.77
CA GLY A 165 14.22 -15.66 9.83
C GLY A 165 13.22 -15.70 10.98
N ILE A 166 11.97 -15.28 10.76
CA ILE A 166 10.90 -15.27 11.76
C ILE A 166 9.89 -16.37 11.44
N GLU A 167 9.83 -17.40 12.28
CA GLU A 167 8.90 -18.52 12.12
C GLU A 167 7.79 -18.50 13.18
N ALA A 168 8.10 -18.00 14.38
CA ALA A 168 7.21 -17.99 15.52
C ALA A 168 7.36 -16.73 16.38
N MET A 169 6.40 -16.53 17.29
CA MET A 169 6.41 -15.41 18.24
C MET A 169 7.69 -15.31 19.08
N LYS A 170 8.28 -16.46 19.43
CA LYS A 170 9.56 -16.53 20.15
C LYS A 170 10.69 -15.80 19.40
N ASP A 171 10.68 -15.81 18.07
CA ASP A 171 11.72 -15.21 17.25
C ASP A 171 11.57 -13.68 17.24
N VAL A 172 10.33 -13.18 17.27
CA VAL A 172 10.02 -11.75 17.44
C VAL A 172 10.44 -11.24 18.81
N GLU A 173 10.21 -12.04 19.86
CA GLU A 173 10.62 -11.71 21.23
C GLU A 173 12.15 -11.71 21.40
N ALA A 174 12.84 -12.58 20.67
CA ALA A 174 14.30 -12.70 20.65
C ALA A 174 15.01 -11.65 19.76
N LEU A 175 14.27 -10.77 19.08
CA LEU A 175 14.86 -9.75 18.22
C LEU A 175 15.79 -8.82 19.00
N LEU A 176 17.01 -8.69 18.47
CA LEU A 176 18.00 -7.75 19.00
C LEU A 176 17.61 -6.31 18.67
N PRO A 177 17.96 -5.36 19.56
CA PRO A 177 17.82 -3.94 19.27
C PRO A 177 18.54 -3.56 17.96
N PRO A 178 17.91 -2.74 17.10
CA PRO A 178 18.56 -2.20 15.92
C PRO A 178 19.86 -1.42 16.26
N PRO A 179 20.89 -1.45 15.40
CA PRO A 179 22.21 -0.86 15.70
C PRO A 179 22.19 0.65 15.99
N GLU A 180 21.19 1.39 15.51
CA GLU A 180 21.02 2.82 15.78
C GLU A 180 20.60 3.14 17.21
N ILE A 181 20.23 2.12 17.99
CA ILE A 181 19.88 2.24 19.39
C ILE A 181 21.17 2.19 20.22
N LYS A 182 21.48 3.29 20.91
CA LYS A 182 22.59 3.35 21.85
C LYS A 182 22.24 2.58 23.13
N ASP A 183 23.15 1.74 23.60
CA ASP A 183 22.99 0.84 24.76
C ASP A 183 22.50 1.50 26.07
N ASN A 184 22.57 2.83 26.17
CA ASN A 184 22.25 3.59 27.37
C ASN A 184 20.82 4.18 27.41
N ILE A 185 19.96 3.92 26.42
CA ILE A 185 18.59 4.45 26.39
C ILE A 185 17.60 3.28 26.40
N PRO A 186 16.68 3.20 27.39
CA PRO A 186 15.59 2.22 27.37
C PRO A 186 14.81 2.36 26.07
N THR A 187 14.81 1.32 25.25
CA THR A 187 14.07 1.36 24.00
C THR A 187 12.60 1.13 24.28
N GLN A 188 11.81 2.17 24.11
CA GLN A 188 10.35 2.06 24.22
C GLN A 188 9.81 1.22 23.06
N LYS A 189 9.27 0.05 23.37
CA LYS A 189 8.42 -0.73 22.46
C LYS A 189 6.98 -0.25 22.58
N TYR A 190 6.25 -0.31 21.48
CA TYR A 190 4.89 0.21 21.31
C TYR A 190 3.93 -0.93 21.00
N LYS A 191 3.81 -1.86 21.96
CA LYS A 191 3.00 -3.06 21.83
C LYS A 191 1.52 -2.71 21.68
N GLY A 192 0.87 -3.24 20.65
CA GLY A 192 -0.56 -3.03 20.38
C GLY A 192 -0.93 -1.72 19.69
N ASP A 193 0.02 -0.82 19.46
CA ASP A 193 -0.21 0.43 18.70
C ASP A 193 -0.53 0.15 17.21
N VAL A 194 0.03 -0.94 16.67
CA VAL A 194 -0.28 -1.48 15.35
C VAL A 194 -1.13 -2.72 15.53
N SER A 195 -2.27 -2.78 14.84
CA SER A 195 -3.20 -3.91 14.89
C SER A 195 -2.69 -5.10 14.09
N TYR A 196 -2.17 -4.86 12.90
CA TYR A 196 -1.51 -5.86 12.05
C TYR A 196 -0.73 -5.17 10.93
N PHE A 197 0.19 -5.90 10.30
CA PHE A 197 0.89 -5.50 9.10
C PHE A 197 0.33 -6.25 7.89
N ILE A 198 0.26 -5.57 6.74
CA ILE A 198 0.06 -6.21 5.44
C ILE A 198 1.37 -6.10 4.67
N CYS A 199 1.97 -7.23 4.35
CA CYS A 199 3.17 -7.29 3.53
C CYS A 199 2.78 -7.70 2.11
N THR A 200 3.27 -6.99 1.11
CA THR A 200 2.98 -7.24 -0.31
C THR A 200 4.15 -6.79 -1.19
N ARG A 201 4.04 -7.04 -2.49
CA ARG A 201 5.02 -6.68 -3.53
C ARG A 201 4.30 -5.97 -4.68
N PRO A 202 5.03 -5.27 -5.57
CA PRO A 202 4.47 -4.77 -6.82
C PRO A 202 3.68 -5.87 -7.55
N GLY A 203 2.42 -5.54 -7.85
CA GLY A 203 1.48 -6.49 -8.44
C GLY A 203 1.23 -6.26 -9.92
N ARG A 204 0.72 -7.29 -10.57
CA ARG A 204 0.19 -7.20 -11.94
C ARG A 204 -1.04 -6.30 -12.01
N GLY A 205 -1.32 -5.80 -13.20
CA GLY A 205 -2.56 -5.09 -13.51
C GLY A 205 -3.79 -6.02 -13.45
N PRO A 206 -4.98 -5.48 -13.73
CA PRO A 206 -6.23 -6.24 -13.69
C PRO A 206 -6.20 -7.47 -14.60
N VAL A 207 -6.68 -8.60 -14.08
CA VAL A 207 -6.74 -9.88 -14.80
C VAL A 207 -8.18 -10.32 -15.00
N LEU A 208 -8.50 -10.85 -16.18
CA LEU A 208 -9.81 -11.45 -16.45
C LEU A 208 -9.81 -12.90 -15.98
N PHE A 209 -10.83 -13.27 -15.19
CA PHE A 209 -11.11 -14.66 -14.87
C PHE A 209 -12.18 -15.18 -15.82
N ASN A 210 -11.86 -16.26 -16.55
CA ASN A 210 -12.81 -16.94 -17.44
C ASN A 210 -13.64 -18.01 -16.71
N ASP A 211 -13.33 -18.25 -15.44
CA ASP A 211 -13.97 -19.25 -14.60
C ASP A 211 -15.23 -18.65 -13.94
N GLU A 212 -16.41 -19.09 -14.37
CA GLU A 212 -17.70 -18.62 -13.85
C GLU A 212 -17.92 -18.96 -12.37
N SER A 213 -17.21 -19.95 -11.84
CA SER A 213 -17.27 -20.27 -10.40
C SER A 213 -16.79 -19.08 -9.55
N LYS A 214 -15.83 -18.29 -10.08
CA LYS A 214 -15.28 -17.08 -9.45
C LYS A 214 -16.13 -15.83 -9.66
N SER A 215 -17.21 -15.91 -10.45
CA SER A 215 -18.17 -14.81 -10.55
C SER A 215 -18.80 -14.53 -9.19
N LEU A 216 -18.92 -13.26 -8.83
CA LEU A 216 -19.61 -12.82 -7.61
C LEU A 216 -21.13 -12.77 -7.77
N LEU A 217 -21.63 -12.86 -9.01
CA LEU A 217 -23.05 -12.86 -9.31
C LEU A 217 -23.49 -14.26 -9.73
N HIS A 218 -24.66 -14.65 -9.25
CA HIS A 218 -25.31 -15.88 -9.64
C HIS A 218 -25.78 -15.76 -11.11
N PRO A 219 -25.39 -16.68 -12.00
CA PRO A 219 -25.52 -16.51 -13.45
C PRO A 219 -26.96 -16.43 -13.94
N LYS A 220 -27.92 -17.01 -13.19
CA LYS A 220 -29.34 -17.03 -13.58
C LYS A 220 -30.16 -15.89 -12.99
N THR A 221 -29.80 -15.42 -11.81
CA THR A 221 -30.59 -14.41 -11.07
C THR A 221 -29.98 -13.02 -11.15
N GLY A 222 -28.68 -12.91 -11.49
CA GLY A 222 -27.94 -11.65 -11.49
C GLY A 222 -27.70 -11.07 -10.10
N LEU A 223 -28.08 -11.79 -9.04
CA LEU A 223 -27.90 -11.38 -7.65
C LEU A 223 -26.54 -11.83 -7.13
N PRO A 224 -25.99 -11.16 -6.10
CA PRO A 224 -24.80 -11.64 -5.39
C PRO A 224 -24.97 -13.11 -4.98
N LYS A 225 -23.93 -13.91 -5.20
CA LYS A 225 -23.85 -15.29 -4.69
C LYS A 225 -23.78 -15.32 -3.17
#